data_AF-A0A3N5N970-F1
#
_entry.id   AF-A0A3N5N970-F1
#
_cell.length_a   1.000
_cell.length_b   1.000
_cell.length_c   1.000
_cell.angle_alpha   90.00
_cell.angle_beta   90.00
_cell.angle_gamma   90.00
#
_symmetry.space_group_name_H-M   'P 1'
#
loop_
_entity.id
_entity.type
_entity.pdbx_description
1 polymer ?
#
loop_
_entity_poly.entity_id
_entity_poly.type
_entity_poly.pdbx_seq_one_letter_code
_entity_poly.pdbx_strand_id
1 'polypeptide(L)'
;MAGKFIRGELSVFAYDMNRITLVLPYQQVLIGTARRSLSDSNGVAFIRCLTDIAGHGGGSLFYISQNPGDNNQEGFMLSSVMPVNSEWSAGSGICLPEVPATFNTTERDNPVGRVNEVQRYTQVQGAKKAIADFNDRNGTFADGSRYIVAYAYNGTTLALPFQPEMIGTNRMNFSDPL
;
A
#
# COMPACT_ATOMS: atom_id res chain seq x y z
N MET A 1 -21.21 -19.27 10.58
CA MET A 1 -22.48 -18.73 10.03
C MET A 1 -22.12 -17.72 8.96
N ALA A 2 -22.62 -17.87 7.72
CA ALA A 2 -22.42 -16.87 6.68
C ALA A 2 -23.42 -15.72 6.87
N GLY A 3 -22.92 -14.51 7.14
CA GLY A 3 -23.74 -13.30 7.25
C GLY A 3 -24.26 -12.83 5.89
N LYS A 4 -25.28 -11.96 5.90
CA LYS A 4 -25.98 -11.41 4.71
C LYS A 4 -25.07 -10.72 3.67
N PHE A 5 -23.82 -10.44 4.03
CA PHE A 5 -22.84 -9.71 3.20
C PHE A 5 -21.63 -10.56 2.78
N ILE A 6 -21.70 -11.88 2.91
CA ILE A 6 -20.70 -12.79 2.34
C ILE A 6 -21.27 -13.34 1.02
N ARG A 7 -20.62 -13.06 -0.11
CA ARG A 7 -20.98 -13.63 -1.42
C ARG A 7 -19.78 -14.39 -1.99
N GLY A 8 -19.73 -15.70 -1.75
CA GLY A 8 -18.56 -16.51 -2.11
C GLY A 8 -17.33 -16.02 -1.34
N GLU A 9 -16.25 -15.71 -2.07
CA GLU A 9 -14.99 -15.20 -1.50
C GLU A 9 -15.03 -13.70 -1.18
N LEU A 10 -16.09 -12.98 -1.59
CA LEU A 10 -16.27 -11.57 -1.28
C LEU A 10 -16.73 -11.41 0.17
N SER A 11 -15.85 -10.84 0.98
CA SER A 11 -16.15 -10.44 2.35
C SER A 11 -16.21 -8.92 2.45
N VAL A 12 -17.12 -8.40 3.28
CA VAL A 12 -17.25 -6.97 3.57
C VAL A 12 -16.58 -6.66 4.90
N PHE A 13 -15.77 -5.61 4.95
CA PHE A 13 -15.17 -5.07 6.16
C PHE A 13 -15.45 -3.58 6.29
N ALA A 14 -15.36 -3.05 7.51
CA ALA A 14 -15.51 -1.62 7.76
C ALA A 14 -14.64 -1.16 8.94
N TYR A 15 -14.10 0.06 8.79
CA TYR A 15 -13.30 0.75 9.79
C TYR A 15 -13.78 2.19 9.93
N ASP A 16 -13.66 2.76 11.13
CA ASP A 16 -13.76 4.21 11.31
C ASP A 16 -12.43 4.89 10.96
N MET A 17 -12.43 6.23 10.88
CA MET A 17 -11.23 7.01 10.59
C MET A 17 -10.13 6.92 11.66
N ASN A 18 -10.48 6.46 12.86
CA ASN A 18 -9.54 6.18 13.96
C ASN A 18 -8.97 4.76 13.93
N ARG A 19 -9.30 3.98 12.89
CA ARG A 19 -8.87 2.60 12.65
C ARG A 19 -9.42 1.61 13.68
N ILE A 20 -10.63 1.87 14.16
CA ILE A 20 -11.45 0.95 14.96
C ILE A 20 -12.20 0.02 14.01
N THR A 21 -12.20 -1.28 14.32
CA THR A 21 -12.93 -2.28 13.53
C THR A 21 -14.43 -2.19 13.79
N LEU A 22 -15.21 -1.89 12.76
CA LEU A 22 -16.69 -1.84 12.83
C LEU A 22 -17.30 -3.14 12.35
N VAL A 23 -16.76 -3.71 11.27
CA VAL A 23 -17.23 -4.97 10.67
C VAL A 23 -16.04 -5.81 10.22
N LEU A 24 -16.00 -7.07 10.66
CA LEU A 24 -15.03 -8.06 10.22
C LEU A 24 -15.61 -9.49 10.34
N PRO A 25 -16.23 -10.03 9.27
CA PRO A 25 -17.16 -11.16 9.35
C PRO A 25 -16.60 -12.43 9.99
N TYR A 26 -15.30 -12.71 9.77
CA TYR A 26 -14.64 -13.92 10.23
C TYR A 26 -13.81 -13.73 11.50
N GLN A 27 -13.64 -12.49 11.98
CA GLN A 27 -12.87 -12.16 13.17
C GLN A 27 -13.66 -11.20 14.05
N GLN A 28 -14.90 -11.57 14.39
CA GLN A 28 -15.83 -10.70 15.13
C GLN A 28 -15.32 -10.29 16.51
N VAL A 29 -14.42 -11.07 17.11
CA VAL A 29 -13.73 -10.73 18.37
C VAL A 29 -12.93 -9.41 18.27
N LEU A 30 -12.60 -8.97 17.07
CA LEU A 30 -11.85 -7.72 16.84
C LEU A 30 -12.76 -6.49 16.71
N ILE A 31 -14.09 -6.65 16.68
CA ILE A 31 -15.01 -5.50 16.62
C ILE A 31 -14.81 -4.59 17.85
N GLY A 32 -14.73 -3.29 17.63
CA GLY A 32 -14.45 -2.29 18.66
C GLY A 32 -12.95 -2.13 19.02
N THR A 33 -12.06 -2.95 18.46
CA THR A 33 -10.62 -2.85 18.72
C THR A 33 -9.91 -1.93 17.73
N ALA A 34 -8.89 -1.22 18.22
CA ALA A 34 -8.00 -0.40 17.40
C ALA A 34 -6.90 -1.25 16.76
N ARG A 35 -6.71 -1.15 15.45
CA ARG A 35 -5.69 -1.92 14.68
C ARG A 35 -4.63 -1.02 14.04
N ARG A 36 -4.28 0.09 14.71
CA ARG A 36 -3.45 1.19 14.16
C ARG A 36 -2.03 0.80 13.78
N SER A 37 -1.46 -0.17 14.49
CA SER A 37 -0.07 -0.63 14.34
C SER A 37 0.03 -2.00 13.67
N LEU A 38 -1.07 -2.48 13.08
CA LEU A 38 -1.06 -3.76 12.39
C LEU A 38 -0.34 -3.61 11.04
N SER A 39 0.69 -4.42 10.85
CA SER A 39 1.29 -4.69 9.57
C SER A 39 1.10 -6.16 9.23
N ASP A 40 1.06 -6.47 7.94
CA ASP A 40 1.11 -7.84 7.46
C ASP A 40 2.54 -8.43 7.50
N SER A 41 2.69 -9.69 7.09
CA SER A 41 3.99 -10.39 7.05
C SER A 41 5.03 -9.75 6.14
N ASN A 42 4.64 -8.87 5.22
CA ASN A 42 5.56 -8.08 4.38
C ASN A 42 5.81 -6.67 4.91
N GLY A 43 5.22 -6.30 6.06
CA GLY A 43 5.36 -5.00 6.68
C GLY A 43 4.34 -3.94 6.21
N VAL A 44 3.37 -4.32 5.36
CA VAL A 44 2.36 -3.39 4.85
C VAL A 44 1.36 -3.07 5.96
N ALA A 45 1.28 -1.80 6.36
CA ALA A 45 0.33 -1.30 7.35
C ALA A 45 -1.08 -1.15 6.74
N PHE A 46 -1.66 -2.25 6.26
CA PHE A 46 -2.81 -2.22 5.35
C PHE A 46 -4.07 -1.56 5.92
N ILE A 47 -4.33 -1.64 7.23
CA ILE A 47 -5.45 -0.94 7.87
C ILE A 47 -5.28 0.57 7.76
N ARG A 48 -4.05 1.07 7.98
CA ARG A 48 -3.73 2.48 7.79
C ARG A 48 -3.93 2.87 6.33
N CYS A 49 -3.35 2.10 5.40
CA CYS A 49 -3.46 2.40 3.97
C CYS A 49 -4.91 2.40 3.49
N LEU A 50 -5.74 1.41 3.86
CA LEU A 50 -7.17 1.37 3.49
C LEU A 50 -7.93 2.59 4.02
N THR A 51 -7.66 3.00 5.26
CA THR A 51 -8.32 4.19 5.86
C THR A 51 -7.88 5.48 5.16
N ASP A 52 -6.58 5.61 4.86
CA ASP A 52 -6.04 6.76 4.15
C ASP A 52 -6.60 6.83 2.71
N ILE A 53 -6.68 5.69 2.00
CA ILE A 53 -7.31 5.58 0.67
C ILE A 53 -8.79 6.00 0.73
N ALA A 54 -9.55 5.50 1.71
CA ALA A 54 -10.95 5.89 1.87
C ALA A 54 -11.11 7.40 2.13
N GLY A 55 -10.23 7.97 2.96
CA GLY A 55 -10.20 9.42 3.23
C GLY A 55 -9.90 10.28 1.99
N HIS A 56 -9.32 9.69 0.94
CA HIS A 56 -9.01 10.35 -0.33
C HIS A 56 -9.97 9.96 -1.47
N GLY A 57 -11.18 9.47 -1.14
CA GLY A 57 -12.22 9.18 -2.13
C GLY A 57 -12.34 7.70 -2.52
N GLY A 58 -11.58 6.83 -1.85
CA GLY A 58 -11.60 5.40 -2.09
C GLY A 58 -10.62 4.93 -3.16
N GLY A 59 -10.55 3.60 -3.33
CA GLY A 59 -9.59 2.96 -4.22
C GLY A 59 -9.35 1.50 -3.84
N SER A 60 -8.26 0.93 -4.36
CA SER A 60 -7.89 -0.47 -4.15
C SER A 60 -6.51 -0.62 -3.51
N LEU A 61 -6.31 -1.69 -2.73
CA LEU A 61 -5.05 -2.03 -2.09
C LEU A 61 -4.79 -3.53 -2.15
N PHE A 62 -3.53 -3.89 -2.42
CA PHE A 62 -3.00 -5.23 -2.21
C PHE A 62 -2.31 -5.36 -0.85
N TYR A 63 -2.55 -6.45 -0.14
CA TYR A 63 -1.94 -6.75 1.16
C TYR A 63 -2.11 -8.23 1.51
N ILE A 64 -1.50 -8.70 2.60
CA ILE A 64 -1.73 -10.06 3.09
C ILE A 64 -2.70 -10.04 4.27
N SER A 65 -3.62 -11.00 4.28
CA SER A 65 -4.49 -11.27 5.43
C SER A 65 -4.70 -12.76 5.60
N GLN A 66 -5.13 -13.16 6.79
CA GLN A 66 -5.63 -14.51 7.02
C GLN A 66 -6.86 -14.76 6.14
N ASN A 67 -6.89 -15.92 5.46
CA ASN A 67 -8.01 -16.43 4.70
C ASN A 67 -8.82 -17.43 5.54
N PRO A 68 -9.98 -17.05 6.07
CA PRO A 68 -10.81 -17.91 6.90
C PRO A 68 -11.43 -19.10 6.15
N GLY A 69 -11.48 -19.02 4.81
CA GLY A 69 -11.87 -20.12 3.94
C GLY A 69 -10.78 -21.17 3.73
N ASP A 70 -9.54 -20.88 4.12
CA ASP A 70 -8.37 -21.75 3.96
C ASP A 70 -7.60 -21.89 5.28
N ASN A 71 -8.27 -22.41 6.31
CA ASN A 71 -7.68 -22.68 7.64
C ASN A 71 -6.93 -21.48 8.25
N ASN A 72 -7.32 -20.25 7.93
CA ASN A 72 -6.65 -19.00 8.32
C ASN A 72 -5.19 -18.89 7.86
N GLN A 73 -4.80 -19.59 6.78
CA GLN A 73 -3.52 -19.37 6.10
C GLN A 73 -3.44 -17.93 5.57
N GLU A 74 -2.24 -17.40 5.49
CA GLU A 74 -2.01 -16.09 4.90
C GLU A 74 -2.23 -16.14 3.39
N GLY A 75 -3.09 -15.26 2.89
CA GLY A 75 -3.40 -15.12 1.48
C GLY A 75 -3.16 -13.69 1.00
N PHE A 76 -2.76 -13.57 -0.26
CA PHE A 76 -2.64 -12.27 -0.92
C PHE A 76 -4.05 -11.76 -1.24
N MET A 77 -4.37 -10.55 -0.78
CA MET A 77 -5.70 -9.95 -0.88
C MET A 77 -5.68 -8.78 -1.85
N LEU A 78 -6.73 -8.69 -2.69
CA LEU A 78 -7.10 -7.47 -3.38
C LEU A 78 -8.39 -6.94 -2.77
N SER A 79 -8.36 -5.75 -2.18
CA SER A 79 -9.56 -5.10 -1.65
C SER A 79 -9.79 -3.73 -2.24
N SER A 80 -11.05 -3.38 -2.45
CA SER A 80 -11.51 -2.02 -2.71
C SER A 80 -12.18 -1.44 -1.48
N VAL A 81 -12.00 -0.14 -1.24
CA VAL A 81 -12.57 0.59 -0.11
C VAL A 81 -13.14 1.92 -0.59
N MET A 82 -14.28 2.31 -0.03
CA MET A 82 -14.94 3.59 -0.30
C MET A 82 -15.37 4.25 1.02
N PRO A 83 -15.27 5.58 1.14
CA PRO A 83 -15.90 6.28 2.26
C PRO A 83 -17.42 6.11 2.16
N VAL A 84 -18.07 5.81 3.28
CA VAL A 84 -19.53 5.87 3.35
C VAL A 84 -19.97 7.28 3.71
N ASN A 85 -19.23 7.93 4.59
CA ASN A 85 -19.36 9.34 4.96
C ASN A 85 -18.02 9.82 5.56
N SER A 86 -18.01 10.95 6.26
CA SER A 86 -16.82 11.52 6.89
C SER A 86 -16.32 10.76 8.13
N GLU A 87 -17.06 9.76 8.62
CA GLU A 87 -16.78 9.06 9.88
C GLU A 87 -16.26 7.63 9.65
N TRP A 88 -16.70 6.95 8.59
CA TRP A 88 -16.34 5.56 8.34
C TRP A 88 -16.35 5.17 6.86
N SER A 89 -15.68 4.04 6.59
CA SER A 89 -15.54 3.46 5.25
C SER A 89 -15.97 2.00 5.22
N ALA A 90 -16.44 1.56 4.05
CA ALA A 90 -16.75 0.17 3.76
C ALA A 90 -15.82 -0.34 2.66
N GLY A 91 -15.38 -1.59 2.78
CA GLY A 91 -14.58 -2.24 1.77
C GLY A 91 -14.99 -3.68 1.55
N SER A 92 -14.56 -4.23 0.42
CA SER A 92 -14.67 -5.64 0.11
C SER A 92 -13.44 -6.13 -0.62
N GLY A 93 -13.08 -7.39 -0.41
CA GLY A 93 -11.92 -7.97 -1.05
C GLY A 93 -12.06 -9.46 -1.32
N ILE A 94 -11.14 -9.92 -2.15
CA ILE A 94 -10.95 -11.32 -2.55
C ILE A 94 -9.55 -11.77 -2.16
N CYS A 95 -9.41 -13.07 -1.90
CA CYS A 95 -8.12 -13.72 -1.77
C CYS A 95 -7.67 -14.22 -3.14
N LEU A 96 -6.40 -14.07 -3.47
CA LEU A 96 -5.76 -14.55 -4.70
C LEU A 96 -4.78 -15.68 -4.32
N PRO A 97 -5.26 -16.91 -4.09
CA PRO A 97 -4.44 -18.01 -3.57
C PRO A 97 -3.29 -18.41 -4.50
N GLU A 98 -3.38 -18.11 -5.79
CA GLU A 98 -2.32 -18.33 -6.77
C GLU A 98 -1.13 -17.36 -6.62
N VAL A 99 -1.29 -16.27 -5.88
CA VAL A 99 -0.21 -15.30 -5.61
C VAL A 99 0.44 -15.66 -4.27
N PRO A 100 1.78 -15.87 -4.23
CA PRO A 100 2.48 -16.12 -2.98
C PRO A 100 2.27 -14.99 -1.98
N ALA A 101 1.76 -15.32 -0.79
CA ALA A 101 1.52 -14.33 0.25
C ALA A 101 2.84 -13.76 0.81
N THR A 102 3.89 -14.57 0.95
CA THR A 102 5.14 -14.14 1.60
C THR A 102 6.30 -14.05 0.62
N PHE A 103 7.09 -13.00 0.77
CA PHE A 103 8.40 -12.87 0.13
C PHE A 103 9.50 -13.33 1.07
N ASN A 104 10.61 -13.83 0.53
CA ASN A 104 11.75 -14.19 1.36
C ASN A 104 12.39 -12.94 1.99
N THR A 105 13.22 -13.13 3.01
CA THR A 105 13.83 -12.01 3.74
C THR A 105 14.67 -11.09 2.84
N THR A 106 15.39 -11.65 1.86
CA THR A 106 16.21 -10.83 0.94
C THR A 106 15.32 -9.95 0.07
N GLU A 107 14.22 -10.48 -0.46
CA GLU A 107 13.24 -9.72 -1.25
C GLU A 107 12.62 -8.58 -0.45
N ARG A 108 12.32 -8.80 0.83
CA ARG A 108 11.77 -7.77 1.74
C ARG A 108 12.79 -6.72 2.14
N ASP A 109 14.04 -7.11 2.39
CA ASP A 109 15.08 -6.20 2.86
C ASP A 109 15.67 -5.32 1.76
N ASN A 110 15.70 -5.81 0.51
CA ASN A 110 16.22 -5.07 -0.64
C ASN A 110 15.60 -3.67 -0.83
N PRO A 111 14.26 -3.49 -0.87
CA PRO A 111 13.66 -2.16 -0.99
C PRO A 111 13.94 -1.28 0.23
N VAL A 112 13.96 -1.84 1.45
CA VAL A 112 14.30 -1.10 2.68
C VAL A 112 15.73 -0.56 2.62
N GLY A 113 16.67 -1.42 2.24
CA GLY A 113 18.07 -1.05 2.04
C GLY A 113 18.22 0.06 0.99
N ARG A 114 17.44 -0.01 -0.10
CA ARG A 114 17.46 1.01 -1.16
C ARG A 114 16.93 2.36 -0.69
N VAL A 115 15.86 2.38 0.11
CA VAL A 115 15.33 3.63 0.71
C VAL A 115 16.35 4.24 1.68
N ASN A 116 17.01 3.41 2.49
CA ASN A 116 18.06 3.86 3.41
C ASN A 116 19.26 4.46 2.66
N GLU A 117 19.65 3.85 1.54
CA GLU A 117 20.71 4.38 0.66
C GLU A 117 20.34 5.76 0.11
N VAL A 118 19.12 5.92 -0.42
CA VAL A 118 18.59 7.20 -0.92
C VAL A 118 18.59 8.27 0.17
N GLN A 119 18.12 7.94 1.37
CA GLN A 119 18.08 8.85 2.49
C GLN A 119 19.49 9.34 2.86
N ARG A 120 20.43 8.41 3.07
CA ARG A 120 21.82 8.72 3.42
C ARG A 120 22.50 9.54 2.34
N TYR A 121 22.33 9.16 1.07
CA TYR A 121 22.91 9.89 -0.05
C TYR A 121 22.40 11.33 -0.11
N THR A 122 21.10 11.52 0.05
CA THR A 122 20.45 12.83 0.08
C THR A 122 20.92 13.70 1.24
N GLN A 123 21.14 13.11 2.42
CA GLN A 123 21.68 13.82 3.59
C GLN A 123 23.11 14.32 3.36
N VAL A 124 23.96 13.52 2.70
CA VAL A 124 25.37 13.87 2.47
C VAL A 124 25.54 14.85 1.30
N GLN A 125 24.83 14.63 0.20
CA GLN A 125 25.02 15.39 -1.05
C GLN A 125 24.07 16.58 -1.19
N GLY A 126 23.01 16.61 -0.38
CA GLY A 126 21.91 17.56 -0.50
C GLY A 126 20.88 17.18 -1.55
N ALA A 127 19.64 17.62 -1.34
CA ALA A 127 18.48 17.26 -2.17
C ALA A 127 18.66 17.58 -3.65
N LYS A 128 19.21 18.75 -4.00
CA LYS A 128 19.39 19.17 -5.39
C LYS A 128 20.29 18.21 -6.18
N LYS A 129 21.44 17.82 -5.60
CA LYS A 129 22.35 16.87 -6.24
C LYS A 129 21.74 15.47 -6.30
N ALA A 130 21.16 15.00 -5.19
CA ALA A 130 20.53 13.68 -5.14
C ALA A 130 19.42 13.51 -6.19
N ILE A 131 18.52 14.50 -6.32
CA ILE A 131 17.45 14.48 -7.33
C ILE A 131 18.03 14.45 -8.76
N ALA A 132 19.10 15.19 -9.03
CA ALA A 132 19.75 15.14 -10.34
C ALA A 132 20.33 13.76 -10.63
N ASP A 133 21.03 13.16 -9.65
CA ASP A 133 21.62 11.82 -9.80
C ASP A 133 20.56 10.71 -9.91
N PHE A 134 19.39 10.86 -9.28
CA PHE A 134 18.27 9.92 -9.41
C PHE A 134 17.63 9.94 -10.80
N ASN A 135 17.75 11.06 -11.52
CA ASN A 135 17.25 11.19 -12.89
C ASN A 135 18.31 10.87 -13.96
N ASP A 136 19.56 10.62 -13.58
CA ASP A 136 20.59 10.19 -14.52
C ASP A 136 20.44 8.70 -14.84
N ARG A 137 19.88 8.39 -16.02
CA ARG A 137 19.68 7.03 -16.53
C ARG A 137 20.97 6.22 -16.71
N ASN A 138 22.11 6.89 -16.79
CA ASN A 138 23.42 6.23 -16.88
C ASN A 138 24.09 6.14 -15.50
N GLY A 139 23.45 6.66 -14.45
CA GLY A 139 23.91 6.67 -13.07
C GLY A 139 23.48 5.44 -12.28
N THR A 140 24.06 5.28 -11.10
CA THR A 140 23.84 4.12 -10.20
C THR A 140 22.43 4.06 -9.58
N PHE A 141 21.68 5.16 -9.65
CA PHE A 141 20.35 5.28 -9.07
C PHE A 141 19.23 5.03 -10.09
N ALA A 142 19.54 4.80 -11.37
CA ALA A 142 18.56 4.53 -12.42
C ALA A 142 18.94 3.29 -13.27
N ASP A 143 19.54 2.29 -12.62
CA ASP A 143 19.95 1.04 -13.28
C ASP A 143 18.74 0.12 -13.54
N GLY A 144 18.19 0.21 -14.75
CA GLY A 144 17.13 -0.68 -15.24
C GLY A 144 15.91 -0.71 -14.34
N SER A 145 15.59 -1.88 -13.75
CA SER A 145 14.46 -2.07 -12.85
C SER A 145 14.68 -1.52 -11.43
N ARG A 146 15.88 -0.99 -11.12
CA ARG A 146 16.29 -0.51 -9.78
C ARG A 146 16.39 1.01 -9.69
N TYR A 147 15.47 1.71 -10.35
CA TYR A 147 15.45 3.17 -10.37
C TYR A 147 14.78 3.78 -9.15
N ILE A 148 15.22 4.99 -8.79
CA ILE A 148 14.61 5.78 -7.72
C ILE A 148 13.49 6.64 -8.30
N VAL A 149 12.31 6.54 -7.69
CA VAL A 149 11.24 7.52 -7.87
C VAL A 149 11.19 8.44 -6.67
N ALA A 150 10.93 9.72 -6.90
CA ALA A 150 10.79 10.69 -5.83
C ALA A 150 9.66 11.67 -6.15
N TYR A 151 8.85 11.95 -5.14
CA TYR A 151 7.76 12.92 -5.19
C TYR A 151 7.88 13.87 -4.01
N ALA A 152 7.58 15.14 -4.23
CA ALA A 152 7.30 16.05 -3.13
C ALA A 152 5.94 15.69 -2.51
N TYR A 153 5.73 16.02 -1.23
CA TYR A 153 4.49 15.69 -0.52
C TYR A 153 3.23 16.31 -1.12
N ASN A 154 3.36 17.37 -1.92
CA ASN A 154 2.25 17.97 -2.67
C ASN A 154 1.93 17.22 -3.98
N GLY A 155 2.65 16.14 -4.29
CA GLY A 155 2.46 15.35 -5.51
C GLY A 155 3.37 15.70 -6.68
N THR A 156 4.24 16.72 -6.56
CA THR A 156 5.16 17.10 -7.65
C THR A 156 6.20 16.01 -7.87
N THR A 157 6.31 15.52 -9.11
CA THR A 157 7.34 14.56 -9.53
C THR A 157 8.72 15.20 -9.48
N LEU A 158 9.61 14.65 -8.65
CA LEU A 158 11.01 15.10 -8.50
C LEU A 158 11.98 14.20 -9.27
N ALA A 159 11.77 12.89 -9.22
CA ALA A 159 12.56 11.93 -9.99
C ALA A 159 11.67 10.84 -10.58
N LEU A 160 11.77 10.66 -11.90
CA LEU A 160 11.11 9.61 -12.65
C LEU A 160 11.92 9.34 -13.94
N PRO A 161 13.09 8.69 -13.84
CA PRO A 161 14.11 8.68 -14.90
C PRO A 161 13.64 8.09 -16.23
N PHE A 162 12.65 7.20 -16.21
CA PHE A 162 12.08 6.58 -17.41
C PHE A 162 10.80 7.25 -17.92
N GLN A 163 10.33 8.32 -17.28
CA GLN A 163 9.26 9.21 -17.74
C GLN A 163 9.65 10.67 -17.43
N PRO A 164 10.79 11.18 -17.97
CA PRO A 164 11.32 12.49 -17.62
C PRO A 164 10.37 13.65 -17.95
N GLU A 165 9.45 13.46 -18.91
CA GLU A 165 8.38 14.41 -19.24
C GLU A 165 7.42 14.68 -18.08
N MET A 166 7.38 13.81 -17.07
CA MET A 166 6.53 13.96 -15.90
C MET A 166 7.18 14.81 -14.80
N ILE A 167 8.49 15.10 -14.88
CA ILE A 167 9.19 15.88 -13.86
C ILE A 167 8.56 17.28 -13.75
N GLY A 168 8.24 17.71 -12.53
CA GLY A 168 7.55 18.97 -12.25
C GLY A 168 6.02 18.90 -12.33
N THR A 169 5.44 17.83 -12.88
CA THR A 169 3.98 17.63 -12.91
C THR A 169 3.44 17.05 -11.61
N ASN A 170 2.14 17.21 -11.34
CA ASN A 170 1.46 16.61 -10.20
C ASN A 170 0.89 15.24 -10.57
N ARG A 171 1.16 14.20 -9.77
CA ARG A 171 0.69 12.83 -10.01
C ARG A 171 -0.23 12.25 -8.92
N MET A 172 -0.79 13.08 -8.03
CA MET A 172 -1.68 12.60 -6.94
C MET A 172 -2.94 11.91 -7.45
N ASN A 173 -3.43 12.31 -8.63
CA ASN A 173 -4.62 11.73 -9.26
C ASN A 173 -4.27 10.64 -10.28
N PHE A 174 -3.01 10.20 -10.34
CA PHE A 174 -2.63 9.08 -11.19
C PHE A 174 -3.03 7.78 -10.52
N SER A 175 -3.64 6.87 -11.28
CA SER A 175 -3.92 5.50 -10.85
C SER A 175 -3.55 4.56 -11.99
N ASP A 176 -3.14 3.34 -11.65
CA ASP A 176 -2.90 2.32 -12.66
C ASP A 176 -4.20 2.07 -13.46
N PRO A 177 -4.11 1.81 -14.77
CA PRO A 177 -5.27 1.38 -15.55
C PRO A 177 -5.86 0.11 -14.93
N LEU A 178 -7.18 0.08 -14.78
CA LEU A 178 -7.93 -1.11 -14.40
C LEU A 178 -7.95 -2.14 -15.54
#